data_AF-A0A965WZL2-F1
#
_entry.id   AF-A0A965WZL2-F1
#
_cell.length_a   1.000
_cell.length_b   1.000
_cell.length_c   1.000
_cell.angle_alpha   90.00
_cell.angle_beta   90.00
_cell.angle_gamma   90.00
#
_symmetry.space_group_name_H-M   'P 1'
#
loop_
_entity.id
_entity.type
_entity.pdbx_description
1 polymer ?
#
loop_
_entity_poly.entity_id
_entity_poly.type
_entity_poly.pdbx_seq_one_letter_code
_entity_poly.pdbx_strand_id
1 'polypeptide(L)'
;MNRKFGKKIFAFYLAAVLSVAPASLVFAQAGGQGLLSGADATATVQKKNEIVYATLEASGSVQAIYVVNQFNVTTAGTVVDHGNYASVTNLTNTALLSKQNGTVSFGADKGIFYYQGNMESTELPWLIDISYTLDGQEISPADLGGKSGRLAIHISIRILFRTTKHLNALVKTCFRIQVSVRSKTVKAAPLLRTIRSN
;
A
#
# COMPACT_ATOMS: atom_id res chain seq x y z
N MET A 1 -48.88 -52.14 12.74
CA MET A 1 -48.98 -53.41 11.99
C MET A 1 -47.96 -53.35 10.86
N ASN A 2 -46.98 -54.27 10.90
CA ASN A 2 -46.13 -54.81 9.82
C ASN A 2 -45.51 -53.91 8.73
N ARG A 3 -44.25 -54.04 8.30
CA ARG A 3 -43.04 -54.78 8.73
C ARG A 3 -41.90 -54.29 7.80
N LYS A 4 -40.70 -54.18 8.36
CA LYS A 4 -39.37 -54.00 7.74
C LYS A 4 -39.14 -54.84 6.48
N PHE A 5 -38.30 -54.34 5.55
CA PHE A 5 -37.09 -55.06 5.12
C PHE A 5 -36.11 -54.13 4.39
N GLY A 6 -34.87 -54.06 4.88
CA GLY A 6 -33.79 -53.30 4.28
C GLY A 6 -33.02 -54.08 3.23
N LYS A 7 -32.23 -53.35 2.42
CA LYS A 7 -31.06 -53.88 1.72
C LYS A 7 -29.90 -52.91 1.91
N LYS A 8 -28.97 -53.29 2.78
CA LYS A 8 -27.61 -52.77 2.82
C LYS A 8 -26.88 -53.41 1.64
N ILE A 9 -26.33 -52.60 0.74
CA ILE A 9 -25.37 -53.07 -0.25
C ILE A 9 -24.01 -52.50 0.16
N PHE A 10 -23.18 -53.42 0.63
CA PHE A 10 -21.77 -53.25 0.93
C PHE A 10 -21.05 -53.31 -0.43
N ALA A 11 -20.60 -52.17 -0.95
CA ALA A 11 -19.80 -52.13 -2.17
C ALA A 11 -18.33 -51.89 -1.78
N PHE A 12 -17.53 -52.90 -2.06
CA PHE A 12 -16.09 -52.97 -1.84
C PHE A 12 -15.34 -51.79 -2.47
N TYR A 13 -14.44 -51.21 -1.68
CA TYR A 13 -13.38 -50.31 -2.12
C TYR A 13 -12.52 -51.00 -3.19
N LEU A 14 -12.47 -50.44 -4.39
CA LEU A 14 -11.37 -50.64 -5.33
C LEU A 14 -10.67 -49.29 -5.48
N ALA A 15 -9.52 -49.17 -4.83
CA ALA A 15 -8.62 -48.05 -4.99
C ALA A 15 -7.98 -48.11 -6.39
N ALA A 16 -8.42 -47.25 -7.29
CA ALA A 16 -7.69 -46.89 -8.49
C ALA A 16 -7.18 -45.46 -8.30
N VAL A 17 -5.93 -45.34 -7.85
CA VAL A 17 -5.16 -44.10 -7.93
C VAL A 17 -4.79 -43.91 -9.39
N LEU A 18 -5.50 -43.02 -10.09
CA LEU A 18 -5.06 -42.50 -11.38
C LEU A 18 -5.00 -40.97 -11.26
N SER A 19 -3.76 -40.48 -11.16
CA SER A 19 -3.41 -39.07 -11.11
C SER A 19 -3.85 -38.37 -12.40
N VAL A 20 -4.96 -37.65 -12.34
CA VAL A 20 -5.30 -36.65 -13.36
C VAL A 20 -4.91 -35.29 -12.78
N ALA A 21 -3.78 -34.77 -13.28
CA ALA A 21 -3.36 -33.41 -13.01
C ALA A 21 -4.46 -32.43 -13.46
N PRO A 22 -4.70 -31.34 -12.72
CA PRO A 22 -5.67 -30.33 -13.13
C PRO A 22 -5.20 -29.70 -14.44
N ALA A 23 -6.01 -29.87 -15.49
CA ALA A 23 -5.92 -29.05 -16.69
C ALA A 23 -6.30 -27.62 -16.29
N SER A 24 -5.32 -26.84 -15.84
CA SER A 24 -5.44 -25.41 -15.72
C SER A 24 -5.76 -24.86 -17.11
N LEU A 25 -6.93 -24.27 -17.27
CA LEU A 25 -7.24 -23.37 -18.36
C LEU A 25 -6.22 -22.22 -18.31
N VAL A 26 -5.16 -22.35 -19.10
CA VAL A 26 -4.31 -21.24 -19.46
C VAL A 26 -5.15 -20.40 -20.41
N PHE A 27 -5.74 -19.32 -19.89
CA PHE A 27 -6.10 -18.21 -20.75
C PHE A 27 -4.79 -17.68 -21.32
N ALA A 28 -4.49 -18.09 -22.55
CA ALA A 28 -3.59 -17.34 -23.41
C ALA A 28 -4.25 -15.98 -23.59
N GLN A 29 -3.92 -15.02 -22.73
CA GLN A 29 -4.27 -13.64 -22.96
C GLN A 29 -3.45 -13.23 -24.18
N ALA A 30 -4.11 -13.27 -25.34
CA ALA A 30 -3.61 -12.71 -26.58
C ALA A 30 -3.04 -11.35 -26.25
N GLY A 31 -1.74 -11.19 -26.48
CA GLY A 31 -1.07 -9.90 -26.41
C GLY A 31 -1.84 -8.97 -27.34
N GLY A 32 -2.67 -8.12 -26.74
CA GLY A 32 -3.14 -6.92 -27.36
C GLY A 32 -1.90 -6.10 -27.64
N GLN A 33 -1.40 -6.22 -28.85
CA GLN A 33 -0.39 -5.34 -29.43
C GLN A 33 -1.01 -3.94 -29.48
N GLY A 34 -0.95 -3.23 -28.36
CA GLY A 34 -0.93 -1.78 -28.38
C GLY A 34 0.39 -1.40 -29.02
N LEU A 35 0.35 -1.10 -30.32
CA LEU A 35 1.48 -0.56 -31.08
C LEU A 35 1.97 0.73 -30.40
N LEU A 36 2.97 0.60 -29.53
CA LEU A 36 3.78 1.71 -29.07
C LEU A 36 5.10 1.65 -29.84
N SER A 37 5.19 2.54 -30.83
CA SER A 37 6.42 2.84 -31.56
C SER A 37 7.46 3.45 -30.59
N GLY A 38 8.22 2.61 -29.89
CA GLY A 38 9.28 3.09 -28.99
C GLY A 38 10.05 2.04 -28.18
N ALA A 39 9.93 0.74 -28.45
CA ALA A 39 10.47 -0.31 -27.60
C ALA A 39 12.02 -0.35 -27.47
N ASP A 40 12.77 0.32 -28.36
CA ASP A 40 14.25 0.30 -28.35
C ASP A 40 14.93 1.59 -27.85
N ALA A 41 14.18 2.68 -27.60
CA ALA A 41 14.77 3.95 -27.17
C ALA A 41 14.59 4.18 -25.67
N THR A 42 15.69 4.51 -24.97
CA THR A 42 15.65 4.91 -23.55
C THR A 42 15.09 6.33 -23.42
N ALA A 43 14.13 6.52 -22.51
CA ALA A 43 13.58 7.83 -22.23
C ALA A 43 14.62 8.76 -21.57
N THR A 44 14.51 10.07 -21.82
CA THR A 44 15.26 11.08 -21.05
C THR A 44 14.37 11.64 -19.95
N VAL A 45 14.74 11.41 -18.68
CA VAL A 45 14.03 11.91 -17.51
C VAL A 45 14.79 13.11 -16.94
N GLN A 46 14.17 14.29 -16.96
CA GLN A 46 14.75 15.50 -16.35
C GLN A 46 14.71 15.45 -14.83
N LYS A 47 13.61 14.94 -14.26
CA LYS A 47 13.39 14.92 -12.81
C LYS A 47 12.50 13.76 -12.40
N LYS A 48 12.84 13.12 -11.28
CA LYS A 48 11.98 12.21 -10.52
C LYS A 48 11.56 12.87 -9.20
N ASN A 49 10.29 12.74 -8.83
CA ASN A 49 9.81 13.00 -7.47
C ASN A 49 9.14 11.74 -6.93
N GLU A 50 9.22 11.54 -5.62
CA GLU A 50 8.56 10.44 -4.92
C GLU A 50 7.77 11.01 -3.74
N ILE A 51 6.53 10.55 -3.58
CA ILE A 51 5.71 10.86 -2.41
C ILE A 51 5.34 9.55 -1.73
N VAL A 52 5.73 9.40 -0.48
CA VAL A 52 5.43 8.22 0.35
C VAL A 52 4.19 8.51 1.19
N TYR A 53 3.19 7.63 1.07
CA TYR A 53 1.98 7.64 1.88
C TYR A 53 1.97 6.44 2.80
N ALA A 54 1.72 6.67 4.08
CA ALA A 54 1.54 5.62 5.08
C ALA A 54 0.14 5.70 5.68
N THR A 55 -0.54 4.56 5.74
CA THR A 55 -1.77 4.40 6.51
C THR A 55 -1.39 3.84 7.87
N LEU A 56 -1.86 4.48 8.93
CA LEU A 56 -1.59 4.09 10.31
C LEU A 56 -2.88 3.61 10.97
N GLU A 57 -2.73 2.62 11.85
CA GLU A 57 -3.75 2.24 12.81
C GLU A 57 -3.95 3.35 13.85
N ALA A 58 -5.03 3.25 14.62
CA ALA A 58 -5.36 4.23 15.65
C ALA A 58 -4.29 4.34 16.76
N SER A 59 -3.43 3.33 16.93
CA SER A 59 -2.27 3.33 17.84
C SER A 59 -1.04 4.07 17.28
N GLY A 60 -1.03 4.38 15.98
CA GLY A 60 0.15 4.87 15.26
C GLY A 60 0.97 3.78 14.55
N SER A 61 0.64 2.50 14.75
CA SER A 61 1.29 1.38 14.03
C SER A 61 1.04 1.46 12.53
N VAL A 62 2.07 1.23 11.71
CA VAL A 62 1.96 1.31 10.25
C VAL A 62 1.20 0.09 9.71
N GLN A 63 0.10 0.34 9.00
CA GLN A 63 -0.72 -0.70 8.37
C GLN A 63 -0.26 -0.98 6.93
N ALA A 64 -0.04 0.08 6.15
CA ALA A 64 0.32 -0.03 4.74
C ALA A 64 1.10 1.20 4.27
N ILE A 65 2.00 1.00 3.32
CA ILE A 65 2.76 2.07 2.66
C ILE A 65 2.61 1.94 1.15
N TYR A 66 2.39 3.06 0.47
CA TYR A 66 2.52 3.15 -0.97
C TYR A 66 3.29 4.41 -1.38
N VAL A 67 3.95 4.34 -2.53
CA VAL A 67 4.76 5.41 -3.08
C VAL A 67 4.17 5.83 -4.42
N VAL A 68 3.93 7.12 -4.60
CA VAL A 68 3.60 7.71 -5.90
C VAL A 68 4.88 8.25 -6.50
N ASN A 69 5.29 7.66 -7.62
CA ASN A 69 6.42 8.08 -8.40
C ASN A 69 5.96 9.01 -9.52
N GLN A 70 6.67 10.14 -9.70
CA GLN A 70 6.43 11.10 -10.76
C GLN A 70 7.72 11.30 -11.57
N PHE A 71 7.65 11.14 -12.89
CA PHE A 71 8.75 11.38 -13.82
C PHE A 71 8.40 12.54 -14.74
N ASN A 72 9.29 13.53 -14.86
CA ASN A 72 9.22 14.53 -15.91
C ASN A 72 10.11 14.07 -17.08
N VAL A 73 9.48 13.53 -18.11
CA VAL A 73 10.11 12.94 -19.29
C VAL A 73 10.21 14.00 -20.38
N THR A 74 11.43 14.29 -20.83
CA THR A 74 11.69 15.28 -21.90
C THR A 74 11.75 14.64 -23.28
N THR A 75 12.11 13.35 -23.34
CA THR A 75 12.17 12.54 -24.57
C THR A 75 11.51 11.21 -24.29
N ALA A 76 10.52 10.85 -25.13
CA ALA A 76 9.77 9.61 -24.99
C ALA A 76 10.66 8.37 -25.14
N GLY A 77 10.29 7.27 -24.48
CA GLY A 77 11.01 6.01 -24.52
C GLY A 77 10.72 5.13 -23.30
N THR A 78 11.55 4.14 -23.06
CA THR A 78 11.46 3.25 -21.90
C THR A 78 12.14 3.87 -20.68
N VAL A 79 11.45 3.87 -19.55
CA VAL A 79 11.98 4.19 -18.22
C VAL A 79 12.13 2.89 -17.44
N VAL A 80 13.25 2.78 -16.72
CA VAL A 80 13.54 1.69 -15.78
C VAL A 80 13.72 2.31 -14.41
N ASP A 81 12.83 1.98 -13.48
CA ASP A 81 12.84 2.51 -12.12
C ASP A 81 13.08 1.41 -11.09
N HIS A 82 13.86 1.71 -10.06
CA HIS A 82 14.18 0.75 -9.01
C HIS A 82 13.30 0.98 -7.78
N GLY A 83 12.65 -0.08 -7.33
CA GLY A 83 11.79 -0.06 -6.16
C GLY A 83 11.27 -1.45 -5.82
N ASN A 84 11.44 -1.85 -4.56
CA ASN A 84 10.92 -3.13 -4.10
C ASN A 84 9.44 -3.02 -3.72
N TYR A 85 8.58 -3.17 -4.72
CA TYR A 85 7.12 -3.07 -4.57
C TYR A 85 6.44 -4.44 -4.63
N ALA A 86 5.45 -4.65 -3.77
CA ALA A 86 4.56 -5.80 -3.79
C ALA A 86 3.70 -5.80 -5.07
N SER A 87 3.21 -4.62 -5.44
CA SER A 87 2.41 -4.42 -6.66
C SER A 87 2.61 -3.00 -7.19
N VAL A 88 2.37 -2.82 -8.49
CA VAL A 88 2.44 -1.51 -9.14
C VAL A 88 1.17 -1.22 -9.93
N THR A 89 0.82 0.05 -10.05
CA THR A 89 -0.37 0.52 -10.76
C THR A 89 -0.04 1.78 -11.54
N ASN A 90 -0.32 1.77 -12.84
CA ASN A 90 -0.19 2.96 -13.68
C ASN A 90 -1.30 3.96 -13.34
N LEU A 91 -0.93 5.23 -13.16
CA LEU A 91 -1.88 6.32 -12.84
C LEU A 91 -2.00 7.33 -13.99
N THR A 92 -1.27 7.13 -15.09
CA THR A 92 -1.19 8.05 -16.23
C THR A 92 -2.10 7.61 -17.38
N ASN A 93 -2.09 6.32 -17.68
CA ASN A 93 -2.83 5.73 -18.79
C ASN A 93 -3.12 4.24 -18.51
N THR A 94 -3.69 3.55 -19.49
CA THR A 94 -4.10 2.14 -19.38
C THR A 94 -2.99 1.14 -19.72
N ALA A 95 -1.78 1.59 -20.07
CA ALA A 95 -0.67 0.70 -20.38
C ALA A 95 -0.20 -0.04 -19.12
N LEU A 96 0.16 -1.31 -19.28
CA LEU A 96 0.65 -2.14 -18.19
C LEU A 96 2.11 -1.78 -17.85
N LEU A 97 2.48 -1.92 -16.57
CA LEU A 97 3.85 -1.80 -16.09
C LEU A 97 4.47 -3.19 -15.97
N SER A 98 5.75 -3.33 -16.31
CA SER A 98 6.49 -4.58 -16.09
C SER A 98 7.26 -4.49 -14.77
N LYS A 99 6.93 -5.34 -13.79
CA LYS A 99 7.64 -5.40 -12.50
C LYS A 99 8.40 -6.71 -12.37
N GLN A 100 9.73 -6.68 -12.32
CA GLN A 100 10.58 -7.86 -12.17
C GLN A 100 11.85 -7.51 -11.38
N ASN A 101 12.27 -8.39 -10.45
CA ASN A 101 13.55 -8.29 -9.73
C ASN A 101 13.84 -6.89 -9.15
N GLY A 102 12.91 -6.32 -8.38
CA GLY A 102 13.07 -5.00 -7.73
C GLY A 102 13.05 -3.80 -8.69
N THR A 103 12.60 -4.01 -9.92
CA THR A 103 12.58 -3.01 -10.98
C THR A 103 11.19 -2.91 -11.61
N VAL A 104 10.81 -1.70 -12.01
CA VAL A 104 9.58 -1.37 -12.74
C VAL A 104 9.97 -0.73 -14.07
N SER A 105 9.55 -1.32 -15.19
CA SER A 105 9.83 -0.84 -16.53
C SER A 105 8.54 -0.48 -17.27
N PHE A 106 8.55 0.66 -17.95
CA PHE A 106 7.39 1.17 -18.69
C PHE A 106 7.80 2.12 -19.80
N GLY A 107 6.97 2.18 -20.85
CA GLY A 107 7.06 3.22 -21.87
C GLY A 107 6.44 4.51 -21.35
N ALA A 108 7.11 5.64 -21.55
CA ALA A 108 6.62 6.95 -21.20
C ALA A 108 6.78 7.93 -22.37
N ASP A 109 5.71 8.68 -22.64
CA ASP A 109 5.74 9.80 -23.57
C ASP A 109 6.41 11.02 -22.93
N LYS A 110 6.75 12.02 -23.75
CA LYS A 110 7.17 13.32 -23.24
C LYS A 110 6.05 13.94 -22.40
N GLY A 111 6.39 14.36 -21.18
CA GLY A 111 5.43 14.92 -20.23
C GLY A 111 5.62 14.33 -18.84
N ILE A 112 4.55 14.34 -18.04
CA ILE A 112 4.57 13.81 -16.68
C ILE A 112 3.99 12.41 -16.68
N PHE A 113 4.75 11.45 -16.15
CA PHE A 113 4.30 10.07 -15.93
C PHE A 113 4.22 9.78 -14.43
N TYR A 114 3.09 9.22 -14.01
CA TYR A 114 2.78 8.78 -12.66
C TYR A 114 2.53 7.27 -12.58
N TYR A 115 3.11 6.64 -11.56
CA TYR A 115 2.68 5.31 -11.13
C TYR A 115 2.74 5.17 -9.62
N GLN A 116 1.92 4.27 -9.07
CA GLN A 116 1.93 3.89 -7.67
C GLN A 116 2.63 2.54 -7.49
N GLY A 117 3.51 2.45 -6.50
CA GLY A 117 4.07 1.20 -6.00
C GLY A 117 3.62 0.95 -4.55
N ASN A 118 2.99 -0.18 -4.29
CA ASN A 118 2.69 -0.62 -2.91
C ASN A 118 3.92 -1.31 -2.34
N MET A 119 4.36 -0.93 -1.14
CA MET A 119 5.56 -1.48 -0.52
C MET A 119 5.32 -2.90 0.02
N GLU A 120 6.32 -3.77 -0.05
CA GLU A 120 6.30 -5.05 0.69
C GLU A 120 6.55 -4.85 2.19
N SER A 121 7.36 -3.85 2.55
CA SER A 121 7.68 -3.50 3.93
C SER A 121 6.79 -2.38 4.45
N THR A 122 6.48 -2.42 5.74
CA THR A 122 5.75 -1.36 6.48
C THR A 122 6.68 -0.53 7.38
N GLU A 123 7.99 -0.61 7.16
CA GLU A 123 8.96 0.15 7.94
C GLU A 123 9.05 1.61 7.49
N LEU A 124 8.92 2.52 8.45
CA LEU A 124 9.18 3.94 8.27
C LEU A 124 10.44 4.34 9.05
N PRO A 125 11.15 5.41 8.63
CA PRO A 125 12.27 5.96 9.40
C PRO A 125 11.85 6.62 10.72
N TRP A 126 10.55 6.59 11.03
CA TRP A 126 9.96 7.17 12.23
C TRP A 126 9.06 6.16 12.94
N LEU A 127 9.09 6.18 14.27
CA LEU A 127 8.04 5.59 15.11
C LEU A 127 6.98 6.64 15.38
N ILE A 128 5.73 6.28 15.15
CA ILE A 128 4.56 7.10 15.45
C ILE A 128 3.75 6.37 16.52
N ASP A 129 3.43 7.09 17.58
CA ASP A 129 2.62 6.59 18.69
C ASP A 129 1.45 7.56 18.91
N ILE A 130 0.24 7.02 19.03
CA ILE A 130 -0.99 7.80 19.20
C ILE A 130 -1.75 7.28 20.41
N SER A 131 -2.00 8.17 21.37
CA SER A 131 -2.78 7.88 22.57
C SER A 131 -3.92 8.87 22.77
N TYR A 132 -4.90 8.47 23.59
CA TYR A 132 -6.18 9.16 23.70
C TYR A 132 -6.55 9.32 25.18
N THR A 133 -7.12 10.48 25.50
CA THR A 133 -7.81 10.68 26.76
C THR A 133 -9.22 11.22 26.53
N LEU A 134 -10.19 10.74 27.30
CA LEU A 134 -11.55 11.27 27.33
C LEU A 134 -11.81 11.84 28.73
N ASP A 135 -12.14 13.12 28.79
CA ASP A 135 -12.34 13.84 30.05
C ASP A 135 -11.15 13.76 31.02
N GLY A 136 -9.94 13.59 30.46
CA GLY A 136 -8.68 13.50 31.21
C GLY A 136 -8.29 12.08 31.65
N GLN A 137 -9.10 11.06 31.36
CA GLN A 137 -8.76 9.65 31.62
C GLN A 137 -8.31 8.96 30.34
N GLU A 138 -7.27 8.13 30.43
CA GLU A 138 -6.80 7.31 29.31
C GLU A 138 -7.89 6.35 28.81
N ILE A 139 -7.98 6.21 27.50
CA ILE A 139 -8.99 5.35 26.87
C ILE A 139 -8.41 4.69 25.62
N SER A 140 -8.81 3.44 25.37
CA SER A 140 -8.41 2.75 24.15
C SER A 140 -9.12 3.34 22.92
N PRO A 141 -8.51 3.30 21.73
CA PRO A 141 -9.17 3.80 20.53
C PRO A 141 -10.48 3.06 20.19
N ALA A 142 -10.55 1.76 20.53
CA ALA A 142 -11.74 0.94 20.30
C ALA A 142 -12.93 1.36 21.18
N ASP A 143 -12.66 1.87 22.38
CA ASP A 143 -13.68 2.28 23.35
C ASP A 143 -14.19 3.71 23.13
N LEU A 144 -13.58 4.49 22.23
CA LEU A 144 -14.02 5.86 21.93
C LEU A 144 -15.39 5.93 21.23
N GLY A 145 -15.79 4.85 20.55
CA GLY A 145 -17.01 4.80 19.77
C GLY A 145 -18.25 5.14 20.59
N GLY A 146 -19.00 6.17 20.17
CA GLY A 146 -20.28 6.54 20.78
C GLY A 146 -20.19 7.27 22.13
N LYS A 147 -18.98 7.52 22.65
CA LYS A 147 -18.80 8.31 23.89
C LYS A 147 -18.81 9.80 23.59
N SER A 148 -19.32 10.58 24.55
CA SER A 148 -19.30 12.05 24.53
C SER A 148 -18.40 12.55 25.65
N GLY A 149 -17.70 13.65 25.41
CA GLY A 149 -16.78 14.25 26.37
C GLY A 149 -15.69 15.06 25.68
N ARG A 150 -14.73 15.54 26.46
CA ARG A 150 -13.55 16.26 25.97
C ARG A 150 -12.47 15.26 25.57
N LEU A 151 -12.40 14.96 24.28
CA LEU A 151 -11.35 14.13 23.70
C LEU A 151 -10.05 14.92 23.53
N ALA A 152 -8.93 14.38 24.01
CA ALA A 152 -7.60 14.80 23.64
C ALA A 152 -6.85 13.64 22.95
N ILE A 153 -6.11 13.97 21.89
CA ILE A 153 -5.30 13.03 21.12
C ILE A 153 -3.85 13.48 21.25
N HIS A 154 -2.98 12.58 21.67
CA HIS A 154 -1.56 12.81 21.81
C HIS A 154 -0.85 12.03 20.72
N ILE A 155 0.03 12.71 19.97
CA ILE A 155 0.81 12.10 18.89
C ILE A 155 2.28 12.32 19.20
N SER A 156 3.03 11.23 19.31
CA SER A 156 4.47 11.23 19.52
C SER A 156 5.16 10.67 18.29
N ILE A 157 6.19 11.38 17.81
CA ILE A 157 6.95 10.99 16.63
C ILE A 157 8.42 10.95 17.03
N ARG A 158 9.08 9.81 16.78
CA ARG A 158 10.50 9.60 17.08
C ARG A 158 11.22 9.10 15.85
N ILE A 159 12.43 9.57 15.63
CA ILE A 159 13.28 9.09 14.53
C ILE A 159 13.91 7.75 14.93
N LEU A 160 13.83 6.77 14.05
CA LEU A 160 14.58 5.52 14.19
C LEU A 160 15.98 5.70 13.60
N PHE A 161 16.98 5.89 14.46
CA PHE A 161 18.38 5.80 14.03
C PHE A 161 18.81 4.34 13.92
N ARG A 162 18.38 3.66 12.86
CA ARG A 162 19.02 2.41 12.40
C ARG A 162 19.85 2.71 11.15
N THR A 163 21.11 3.04 11.42
CA THR A 163 22.30 3.09 10.53
C THR A 163 22.14 2.87 9.01
N THR A 164 22.57 3.87 8.24
CA THR A 164 23.80 3.80 7.42
C THR A 164 24.34 5.21 7.21
N LYS A 165 25.67 5.38 7.28
CA LYS A 165 26.42 6.65 7.17
C LYS A 165 26.18 7.44 5.86
N HIS A 166 25.40 6.92 4.90
CA HIS A 166 25.07 7.58 3.65
C HIS A 166 23.74 8.35 3.64
N LEU A 167 22.89 8.24 4.67
CA LEU A 167 21.60 8.95 4.67
C LEU A 167 21.67 10.42 5.11
N ASN A 168 22.77 10.86 5.73
CA ASN A 168 22.90 12.21 6.29
C ASN A 168 23.07 13.33 5.23
N ALA A 169 23.20 12.99 3.94
CA ALA A 169 23.35 13.99 2.88
C ALA A 169 22.09 14.21 2.02
N LEU A 170 21.08 13.33 2.07
CA LEU A 170 19.99 13.31 1.07
C LEU A 170 18.56 13.39 1.64
N VAL A 171 18.35 13.26 2.94
CA VAL A 171 17.00 13.35 3.51
C VAL A 171 16.65 14.81 3.82
N LYS A 172 16.49 15.62 2.77
CA LYS A 172 15.76 16.90 2.81
C LYS A 172 14.26 16.59 2.74
N THR A 173 13.78 15.70 3.61
CA THR A 173 12.38 15.25 3.60
C THR A 173 11.55 16.24 4.38
N CYS A 174 10.94 17.19 3.68
CA CYS A 174 9.83 17.96 4.23
C CYS A 174 8.66 16.99 4.44
N PHE A 175 8.47 16.51 5.66
CA PHE A 175 7.33 15.68 6.01
C PHE A 175 6.14 16.59 6.35
N ARG A 176 4.95 16.23 5.86
CA ARG A 176 3.69 16.87 6.23
C ARG A 176 2.78 15.81 6.82
N ILE A 177 2.41 15.97 8.09
CA ILE A 177 1.44 15.09 8.75
C ILE A 177 0.08 15.76 8.69
N GLN A 178 -0.88 15.07 8.10
CA GLN A 178 -2.28 15.47 8.09
C GLN A 178 -3.08 14.43 8.87
N VAL A 179 -3.65 14.84 10.01
CA VAL A 179 -4.53 14.02 10.83
C VAL A 179 -5.98 14.38 10.50
N SER A 180 -6.78 13.39 10.10
CA SER A 180 -8.22 13.54 9.88
C SER A 180 -8.97 12.69 10.91
N VAL A 181 -9.70 13.34 11.80
CA VAL A 181 -10.59 12.67 12.76
C VAL A 181 -12.01 12.74 12.21
N ARG A 182 -12.60 11.59 11.90
CA ARG A 182 -13.97 11.51 11.40
C ARG A 182 -14.88 11.07 12.55
N SER A 183 -15.55 12.01 13.21
CA SER A 183 -16.58 11.69 14.21
C SER A 183 -17.96 11.70 13.56
N LYS A 184 -18.78 10.68 13.85
CA LYS A 184 -20.21 10.68 13.50
C LYS A 184 -21.05 11.54 14.45
N THR A 185 -20.49 12.03 15.56
CA THR A 185 -21.22 12.79 16.59
C THR A 185 -20.28 13.74 17.36
N VAL A 186 -19.75 14.80 16.74
CA VAL A 186 -19.03 15.85 17.49
C VAL A 186 -19.43 17.24 16.98
N LYS A 187 -20.13 17.99 17.83
CA LYS A 187 -20.18 19.46 17.75
C LYS A 187 -18.89 19.95 18.40
N ALA A 188 -17.84 20.14 17.59
CA ALA A 188 -16.52 20.51 18.09
C ALA A 188 -16.56 21.92 18.69
N ALA A 189 -16.34 22.04 20.00
CA ALA A 189 -15.88 23.30 20.58
C ALA A 189 -14.41 23.51 20.15
N PRO A 190 -13.97 24.74 19.86
CA PRO A 190 -12.65 25.00 19.31
C PRO A 190 -11.56 24.63 20.33
N LEU A 191 -10.84 23.53 20.08
CA LEU A 191 -9.69 23.10 20.87
C LEU A 191 -8.44 23.84 20.38
N LEU A 192 -7.84 24.62 21.28
CA LEU A 192 -6.53 25.26 21.12
C LEU A 192 -5.47 24.20 20.76
N ARG A 193 -4.90 24.30 19.56
CA ARG A 193 -3.75 23.48 19.12
C ARG A 193 -2.47 24.12 19.65
N THR A 194 -1.83 23.49 20.61
CA THR A 194 -0.42 23.76 20.94
C THR A 194 0.42 22.59 20.46
N ILE A 195 1.04 22.75 19.29
CA ILE A 195 2.11 21.86 18.82
C ILE A 195 3.38 22.40 19.46
N ARG A 196 3.99 21.65 20.40
CA ARG A 196 5.38 21.91 20.79
C ARG A 196 6.28 20.89 20.11
N SER A 197 7.21 21.38 19.30
CA SER A 197 8.41 20.63 18.93
C SER A 197 9.43 20.80 20.06
N ASN A 198 10.00 19.70 20.56
CA ASN A 198 11.30 19.74 21.23
C ASN A 198 12.41 19.70 20.19
#